data_AF-A0A7K3UMZ0-F1
#
_entry.id   AF-A0A7K3UMZ0-F1
#
_cell.length_a   1.000
_cell.length_b   1.000
_cell.length_c   1.000
_cell.angle_alpha   90.00
_cell.angle_beta   90.00
_cell.angle_gamma   90.00
#
_symmetry.space_group_name_H-M   'P 1'
#
loop_
_entity.id
_entity.type
_entity.pdbx_description
1 polymer ?
#
loop_
_entity_poly.entity_id
_entity_poly.type
_entity_poly.pdbx_seq_one_letter_code
_entity_poly.pdbx_strand_id
1 'polypeptide(L)'
;MNAREPSFVSTLSRSARLRQMLTSNELEFLMEAHNGISARIAREAGFKGIWGSGLAISAQYGVRDNNEASWTQVVDTLEFMA
;
A
#
# COMPACT_ATOMS: atom_id res chain seq x y z
N MET A 1 -2.90 17.52 -18.64
CA MET A 1 -3.86 16.82 -19.53
C MET A 1 -4.27 15.56 -18.78
N ASN A 2 -5.26 15.67 -17.88
CA ASN A 2 -5.62 14.57 -16.99
C ASN A 2 -6.54 13.62 -17.74
N ALA A 3 -5.99 12.52 -18.26
CA ALA A 3 -6.79 11.40 -18.72
C ALA A 3 -7.63 10.94 -17.52
N ARG A 4 -8.95 11.13 -17.60
CA ARG A 4 -9.89 10.57 -16.63
C ARG A 4 -9.81 9.05 -16.81
N GLU A 5 -9.13 8.37 -15.89
CA GLU A 5 -9.14 6.90 -15.84
C GLU A 5 -10.60 6.42 -15.77
N PRO A 6 -10.99 5.39 -16.53
CA PRO A 6 -12.30 4.79 -16.39
C PRO A 6 -12.44 4.24 -14.97
N SER A 7 -13.35 4.81 -14.19
CA SER A 7 -13.65 4.37 -12.83
C SER A 7 -14.37 3.03 -12.87
N PHE A 8 -13.62 1.94 -12.98
CA PHE A 8 -14.12 0.62 -12.60
C PHE A 8 -14.21 0.59 -11.08
N VAL A 9 -15.29 1.15 -10.54
CA VAL A 9 -15.61 1.02 -9.12
C VAL A 9 -15.99 -0.43 -8.90
N SER A 10 -15.01 -1.25 -8.50
CA SER A 10 -15.25 -2.55 -7.92
C SER A 10 -16.25 -2.39 -6.78
N THR A 11 -17.38 -3.12 -6.83
CA THR A 11 -18.39 -3.14 -5.76
C THR A 11 -17.85 -3.74 -4.46
N LEU A 12 -16.72 -4.46 -4.53
CA LEU A 12 -16.05 -5.05 -3.39
C LEU A 12 -15.26 -4.00 -2.60
N SER A 13 -15.34 -4.09 -1.27
CA SER A 13 -14.47 -3.33 -0.36
C SER A 13 -12.99 -3.69 -0.54
N ARG A 14 -12.08 -2.82 -0.08
CA ARG A 14 -10.62 -3.09 -0.11
C ARG A 14 -10.28 -4.42 0.60
N SER A 15 -10.90 -4.70 1.74
CA SER A 15 -10.71 -5.95 2.48
C SER A 15 -11.29 -7.17 1.76
N ALA A 16 -12.41 -7.02 1.04
CA ALA A 16 -12.96 -8.10 0.22
C ALA A 16 -12.05 -8.44 -0.98
N ARG A 17 -11.48 -7.41 -1.63
CA ARG A 17 -10.47 -7.60 -2.69
C ARG A 17 -9.22 -8.33 -2.18
N LEU A 18 -8.70 -7.93 -1.02
CA LEU A 18 -7.57 -8.61 -0.39
C LEU A 18 -7.92 -10.07 -0.06
N ARG A 19 -9.10 -10.33 0.49
CA ARG A 19 -9.57 -11.71 0.77
C ARG A 19 -9.58 -12.55 -0.50
N GLN A 20 -10.09 -12.02 -1.61
CA GLN A 20 -10.10 -12.72 -2.88
C GLN A 20 -8.69 -13.07 -3.37
N MET A 21 -7.72 -12.15 -3.21
CA MET A 21 -6.32 -12.42 -3.55
C MET A 21 -5.73 -13.54 -2.66
N LEU A 22 -5.98 -13.50 -1.36
CA LEU A 22 -5.48 -14.49 -0.40
C LEU A 22 -6.06 -15.90 -0.62
N THR A 23 -7.28 -16.02 -1.15
CA THR A 23 -7.93 -17.29 -1.44
C THR A 23 -7.83 -17.70 -2.92
N SER A 24 -7.06 -16.95 -3.72
CA SER A 24 -6.84 -17.25 -5.13
C SER A 24 -6.03 -18.54 -5.27
N ASN A 25 -6.23 -19.26 -6.38
CA ASN A 25 -5.36 -20.37 -6.76
C ASN A 25 -4.06 -19.89 -7.43
N GLU A 26 -3.96 -18.59 -7.72
CA GLU A 26 -2.80 -17.95 -8.33
C GLU A 26 -1.97 -17.22 -7.27
N LEU A 27 -0.65 -17.21 -7.48
CA LEU A 27 0.24 -16.40 -6.65
C LEU A 27 0.03 -14.91 -6.96
N GLU A 28 -0.29 -14.14 -5.92
CA GLU A 28 -0.49 -12.71 -6.01
C GLU A 28 0.69 -11.96 -5.38
N PHE A 29 1.05 -10.80 -5.95
CA PHE A 29 2.15 -9.97 -5.47
C PHE A 29 1.64 -8.63 -4.94
N LEU A 30 2.17 -8.23 -3.78
CA LEU A 30 2.01 -6.90 -3.21
C LEU A 30 3.38 -6.23 -3.16
N MET A 31 3.51 -5.03 -3.71
CA MET A 31 4.76 -4.28 -3.70
C MET A 31 4.88 -3.48 -2.40
N GLU A 32 6.09 -3.39 -1.87
CA GLU A 32 6.36 -2.56 -0.69
C GLU A 32 6.12 -1.07 -1.03
N ALA A 33 5.52 -0.34 -0.08
CA ALA A 33 5.44 1.10 -0.12
C ALA A 33 5.58 1.68 1.29
N HIS A 34 6.42 2.70 1.43
CA HIS A 34 6.71 3.38 2.69
C HIS A 34 6.25 4.85 2.67
N ASN A 35 5.79 5.38 1.54
CA ASN A 35 5.19 6.72 1.40
C ASN A 35 4.30 6.83 0.15
N GLY A 36 3.60 7.96 0.00
CA GLY A 36 2.65 8.18 -1.10
C GLY A 36 3.27 8.09 -2.51
N ILE A 37 4.55 8.44 -2.67
CA ILE A 37 5.24 8.36 -3.98
C ILE A 37 5.46 6.88 -4.34
N SER A 38 6.03 6.10 -3.42
CA SER A 38 6.24 4.65 -3.64
C SER A 38 4.92 3.90 -3.89
N ALA A 39 3.84 4.27 -3.20
CA ALA A 39 2.51 3.71 -3.42
C ALA A 39 1.96 4.05 -4.81
N ARG A 40 2.16 5.29 -5.29
CA ARG A 40 1.79 5.70 -6.65
C ARG A 40 2.55 4.90 -7.70
N ILE A 41 3.86 4.73 -7.52
CA ILE A 41 4.71 3.94 -8.42
C ILE A 41 4.23 2.48 -8.47
N ALA A 42 3.98 1.85 -7.32
CA ALA A 42 3.48 0.48 -7.25
C ALA A 42 2.15 0.31 -8.02
N ARG A 43 1.22 1.26 -7.87
CA ARG A 43 -0.03 1.26 -8.64
C ARG A 43 0.21 1.39 -10.15
N GLU A 44 1.05 2.34 -10.56
CA GLU A 44 1.35 2.56 -11.98
C GLU A 44 2.08 1.38 -12.63
N ALA A 45 2.87 0.65 -11.83
CA ALA A 45 3.52 -0.60 -12.24
C ALA A 45 2.54 -1.80 -12.33
N GLY A 46 1.27 -1.62 -11.96
CA GLY A 46 0.21 -2.63 -12.10
C GLY A 46 0.03 -3.56 -10.90
N PHE A 47 0.64 -3.27 -9.74
CA PHE A 47 0.39 -4.07 -8.54
C PHE A 47 -1.05 -3.88 -8.04
N LYS A 48 -1.70 -4.99 -7.67
CA LYS A 48 -3.11 -5.01 -7.21
C LYS A 48 -3.28 -4.44 -5.80
N GLY A 49 -2.18 -4.29 -5.05
CA GLY A 49 -2.12 -3.69 -3.74
C GLY A 49 -0.67 -3.47 -3.28
N ILE A 50 -0.52 -2.85 -2.11
CA ILE A 50 0.78 -2.55 -1.50
C ILE A 50 0.93 -3.22 -0.13
N TRP A 51 2.17 -3.42 0.30
CA TRP A 51 2.55 -3.86 1.63
C TRP A 51 3.27 -2.71 2.37
N GLY A 52 2.68 -2.22 3.47
CA GLY A 52 3.31 -1.21 4.31
C GLY A 52 4.31 -1.85 5.27
N SER A 53 5.60 -1.85 4.91
CA SER A 53 6.64 -2.51 5.69
C SER A 53 7.05 -1.66 6.90
N GLY A 54 6.96 -2.21 8.12
CA GLY A 54 7.45 -1.54 9.34
C GLY A 54 8.93 -1.15 9.26
N LEU A 55 9.75 -2.02 8.68
CA LEU A 55 11.16 -1.75 8.42
C LEU A 55 11.37 -0.55 7.47
N ALA A 56 10.66 -0.51 6.35
CA ALA A 56 10.84 0.54 5.35
C ALA A 56 10.27 1.89 5.83
N ILE A 57 9.11 1.85 6.49
CA ILE A 57 8.51 3.02 7.13
C ILE A 57 9.46 3.55 8.22
N SER A 58 10.02 2.69 9.07
CA SER A 58 11.00 3.12 10.09
C SER A 58 12.25 3.72 9.46
N ALA A 59 12.79 3.08 8.41
CA ALA A 59 13.96 3.57 7.70
C ALA A 59 13.74 4.95 7.07
N GLN A 60 12.53 5.24 6.57
CA GLN A 60 12.20 6.57 6.02
C GLN A 60 12.30 7.68 7.07
N TYR A 61 11.99 7.35 8.33
CA TYR A 61 12.10 8.26 9.47
C TYR A 61 13.51 8.33 10.03
N GLY A 62 14.45 7.55 9.50
CA GLY A 62 15.82 7.44 10.01
C GLY A 62 15.91 6.71 11.35
N VAL A 63 14.90 5.89 11.69
CA VAL A 63 14.85 5.11 12.94
C VAL A 63 14.93 3.62 12.66
N ARG A 64 15.22 2.85 13.71
CA ARG A 64 15.26 1.39 13.63
C ARG A 64 13.84 0.83 13.63
N ASP A 65 13.68 -0.34 13.03
CA ASP A 65 12.47 -1.16 13.15
C ASP A 65 12.37 -1.78 14.55
N ASN A 66 12.15 -0.91 15.55
CA ASN A 66 12.17 -1.24 16.97
C ASN A 66 11.15 -0.39 17.76
N ASN A 67 10.01 -0.08 17.12
CA ASN A 67 8.91 0.72 17.68
C ASN A 67 9.33 2.12 18.17
N GLU A 68 10.29 2.76 17.50
CA GLU A 68 10.70 4.13 17.77
C GLU A 68 9.76 5.16 17.12
N ALA A 69 9.16 4.81 15.98
CA ALA A 69 8.03 5.54 15.42
C ALA A 69 6.77 5.22 16.22
N SER A 70 6.03 6.25 16.61
CA SER A 70 4.76 6.10 17.30
C SER A 70 3.70 5.51 16.36
N TRP A 71 2.67 4.89 16.96
CA TRP A 71 1.54 4.35 16.22
C TRP A 71 0.87 5.40 15.31
N THR A 72 0.70 6.63 15.78
CA THR A 72 0.14 7.73 14.98
C THR A 72 1.00 8.04 13.76
N GLN A 73 2.33 8.13 13.92
CA GLN A 73 3.22 8.38 12.78
C GLN A 73 3.13 7.27 11.71
N VAL A 74 3.02 6.01 12.15
CA VAL A 74 2.83 4.88 11.23
C VAL A 74 1.50 5.02 10.50
N VAL A 75 0.39 5.24 11.22
CA VAL A 75 -0.95 5.36 10.62
C VAL A 75 -1.04 6.56 9.67
N ASP A 76 -0.51 7.72 10.05
CA ASP A 76 -0.48 8.92 9.20
C ASP A 76 0.25 8.62 7.88
N THR A 77 1.38 7.90 7.94
CA THR A 77 2.09 7.44 6.72
C THR A 77 1.20 6.57 5.84
N LEU A 78 0.46 5.62 6.43
CA LEU A 78 -0.44 4.74 5.70
C LEU A 78 -1.59 5.54 5.04
N GLU A 79 -2.11 6.57 5.71
CA GLU A 79 -3.15 7.44 5.14
C GLU A 79 -2.68 8.19 3.90
N PHE A 80 -1.43 8.64 3.86
CA PHE A 80 -0.84 9.27 2.66
C PHE A 80 -0.59 8.30 1.50
N MET A 81 -0.65 6.99 1.73
CA MET A 81 -0.50 5.96 0.69
C MET A 81 -1.82 5.47 0.09
N ALA A 82 -2.95 5.78 0.74
CA ALA A 82 -4.25 5.17 0.49
C ALA A 82 -5.08 5.79 -0.65
#